data_AF-A0A9D9DJY0-F1
#
_entry.id   AF-A0A9D9DJY0-F1
#
_cell.length_a   1.000
_cell.length_b   1.000
_cell.length_c   1.000
_cell.angle_alpha   90.00
_cell.angle_beta   90.00
_cell.angle_gamma   90.00
#
_symmetry.space_group_name_H-M   'P 1'
#
loop_
_entity.id
_entity.type
_entity.pdbx_description
1 polymer ?
#
loop_
_entity_poly.entity_id
_entity_poly.type
_entity_poly.pdbx_seq_one_letter_code
_entity_poly.pdbx_strand_id
1 'polypeptide(L)'
;MTFKSLLDIDCGIRFMYDRLPLSSSSARTMLLESRAMTSKREIDLRYGKLNSLYNKECREIASKLTCLKDISNTIGRLGAGAVLDDIELFEIKYLATVSRDVAELMQKKRISVVNLPDLGDVMKILDPDSLNIPSFYIYDSYSSELAAVRKRMKALTGLGDRIPDENQARELAGLQQKNDELEEGVRRELSLKLSDKAGKLGHTLKNLSLLDIMIASVAQMKEMGLCFPAVVENGETFYKGMFNPAVKEAVEQKGGRYVQVDISFSRLPVTVVGANMGGKSVVLKSLALNQILAQFGLGIAAQTCCVSIVDKILFCIGDDQNAEKGISSFAAEMLAVNEVVEGVSRGENMLALLDEPARATNPIEGTALVEGLLDVLQHAAGSTILATHYNIVNRNVKRYRVAGLKEGKMDYSLIETESGDVPHEAIAIAQQLGVNKEWIESTKKYLN
;
A
#
# COMPACT_ATOMS: atom_id res chain seq x y z
N MET A 1 -9.32 7.75 -2.81
CA MET A 1 -9.09 6.42 -2.18
C MET A 1 -7.79 6.47 -1.39
N THR A 2 -7.79 6.03 -0.11
CA THR A 2 -6.55 5.88 0.68
C THR A 2 -6.06 4.44 0.64
N PHE A 3 -4.75 4.20 0.81
CA PHE A 3 -4.22 2.83 0.78
C PHE A 3 -4.89 1.95 1.83
N LYS A 4 -5.07 2.47 3.05
CA LYS A 4 -5.77 1.79 4.15
C LYS A 4 -7.17 1.33 3.78
N SER A 5 -7.95 2.17 3.09
CA SER A 5 -9.33 1.82 2.68
C SER A 5 -9.40 0.69 1.65
N LEU A 6 -8.28 0.38 0.98
CA LEU A 6 -8.22 -0.63 -0.08
C LEU A 6 -7.69 -1.98 0.44
N LEU A 7 -7.15 -2.05 1.65
CA LEU A 7 -6.53 -3.27 2.18
C LEU A 7 -7.48 -4.45 2.32
N ASP A 8 -8.77 -4.18 2.47
CA ASP A 8 -9.82 -5.19 2.64
C ASP A 8 -10.39 -5.67 1.28
N ILE A 9 -9.94 -5.07 0.16
CA ILE A 9 -10.29 -5.58 -1.17
C ILE A 9 -9.57 -6.91 -1.38
N ASP A 10 -10.35 -7.97 -1.61
CA ASP A 10 -9.87 -9.31 -1.92
C ASP A 10 -9.27 -9.39 -3.34
N CYS A 11 -8.14 -8.71 -3.54
CA CYS A 11 -7.35 -8.70 -4.76
C CYS A 11 -5.88 -9.12 -4.54
N GLY A 12 -5.46 -9.29 -3.27
CA GLY A 12 -4.08 -9.59 -2.88
C GLY A 12 -3.27 -8.37 -2.45
N ILE A 13 -3.88 -7.19 -2.32
CA ILE A 13 -3.17 -5.98 -1.87
C ILE A 13 -2.65 -6.10 -0.43
N ARG A 14 -3.38 -6.79 0.45
CA ARG A 14 -2.94 -7.12 1.81
C ARG A 14 -1.65 -7.94 1.81
N PHE A 15 -1.58 -8.95 0.95
CA PHE A 15 -0.37 -9.77 0.75
C PHE A 15 0.83 -8.92 0.31
N MET A 16 0.62 -7.97 -0.61
CA MET A 16 1.67 -7.04 -1.05
C MET A 16 2.12 -6.13 0.09
N TYR A 17 1.20 -5.61 0.91
CA TYR A 17 1.53 -4.76 2.05
C TYR A 17 2.30 -5.51 3.14
N ASP A 18 1.84 -6.70 3.53
CA ASP A 18 2.46 -7.49 4.62
C ASP A 18 3.88 -7.94 4.25
N ARG A 19 4.16 -8.12 2.95
CA ARG A 19 5.50 -8.45 2.42
C ARG A 19 6.30 -7.25 1.93
N LEU A 20 5.86 -6.02 2.18
CA LEU A 20 6.65 -4.85 1.87
C LEU A 20 7.68 -4.65 3.00
N PRO A 21 9.00 -4.74 2.75
CA PRO A 21 10.02 -4.72 3.80
C PRO A 21 10.29 -3.27 4.28
N LEU A 22 9.26 -2.62 4.83
CA LEU A 22 9.33 -1.29 5.43
C LEU A 22 10.14 -1.33 6.72
N SER A 23 11.15 -0.46 6.82
CA SER A 23 12.08 -0.41 7.94
C SER A 23 11.48 0.33 9.14
N SER A 24 10.71 1.40 8.89
CA SER A 24 10.27 2.36 9.90
C SER A 24 8.76 2.29 10.16
N SER A 25 8.34 2.67 11.37
CA SER A 25 6.91 2.82 11.68
C SER A 25 6.31 4.04 10.96
N SER A 26 7.08 5.11 10.80
CA SER A 26 6.63 6.31 10.08
C SER A 26 6.31 6.01 8.60
N ALA A 27 7.10 5.17 7.93
CA ALA A 27 6.79 4.75 6.57
C ALA A 27 5.51 3.91 6.47
N ARG A 28 5.23 3.07 7.48
CA ARG A 28 3.98 2.29 7.55
C ARG A 28 2.77 3.21 7.67
N THR A 29 2.79 4.15 8.62
CA THR A 29 1.71 5.15 8.77
C THR A 29 1.53 5.94 7.48
N MET A 30 2.63 6.46 6.92
CA MET A 30 2.60 7.26 5.71
C MET A 30 2.01 6.50 4.51
N LEU A 31 2.37 5.23 4.32
CA LEU A 31 1.81 4.43 3.23
C LEU A 31 0.31 4.19 3.42
N LEU A 32 -0.12 3.81 4.63
CA LEU A 32 -1.53 3.56 4.94
C LEU A 32 -2.41 4.80 4.70
N GLU A 33 -1.91 5.98 5.07
CA GLU A 33 -2.62 7.26 4.92
C GLU A 33 -2.48 7.88 3.53
N SER A 34 -1.54 7.39 2.71
CA SER A 34 -1.33 7.90 1.37
C SER A 34 -2.59 7.76 0.50
N ARG A 35 -2.72 8.66 -0.46
CA ARG A 35 -3.80 8.67 -1.45
C ARG A 35 -3.25 8.18 -2.79
N ALA A 36 -4.13 7.53 -3.56
CA ALA A 36 -3.84 7.18 -4.94
C ALA A 36 -3.45 8.44 -5.73
N MET A 37 -2.34 8.36 -6.46
CA MET A 37 -1.89 9.37 -7.40
C MET A 37 -2.87 9.40 -8.59
N THR A 38 -3.26 10.60 -9.01
CA THR A 38 -4.30 10.80 -10.04
C THR A 38 -3.76 11.49 -11.30
N SER A 39 -2.47 11.78 -11.36
CA SER A 39 -1.85 12.43 -12.53
C SER A 39 -0.65 11.65 -13.04
N LYS A 40 -0.47 11.62 -14.37
CA LYS A 40 0.65 10.92 -15.01
C LYS A 40 1.99 11.46 -14.55
N ARG A 41 2.09 12.79 -14.40
CA ARG A 41 3.30 13.46 -13.93
C ARG A 41 3.75 12.95 -12.56
N GLU A 42 2.83 12.77 -11.62
CA GLU A 42 3.15 12.31 -10.27
C GLU A 42 3.64 10.85 -10.28
N ILE A 43 2.94 9.99 -11.03
CA ILE A 43 3.27 8.57 -11.15
C ILE A 43 4.61 8.39 -11.89
N ASP A 44 4.83 9.09 -13.00
CA ASP A 44 6.10 9.09 -13.74
C ASP A 44 7.27 9.55 -12.87
N LEU A 45 7.08 10.62 -12.08
CA LEU A 45 8.11 11.10 -11.16
C LEU A 45 8.44 10.05 -10.09
N ARG A 46 7.42 9.36 -9.56
CA ARG A 46 7.59 8.29 -8.58
C ARG A 46 8.35 7.10 -9.19
N TYR A 47 7.96 6.61 -10.36
CA TYR A 47 8.65 5.49 -11.00
C TYR A 47 10.04 5.85 -11.51
N GLY A 48 10.27 7.08 -11.97
CA GLY A 48 11.61 7.58 -12.29
C GLY A 48 12.56 7.51 -11.10
N LYS A 49 12.07 7.88 -9.90
CA LYS A 49 12.83 7.76 -8.64
C LYS A 49 13.09 6.29 -8.28
N LEU A 50 12.08 5.43 -8.34
CA LEU A 50 12.26 4.00 -8.05
C LEU A 50 13.25 3.33 -9.02
N ASN A 51 13.15 3.64 -10.31
CA ASN A 51 14.07 3.13 -11.32
C ASN A 51 15.51 3.58 -11.04
N SER A 52 15.72 4.83 -10.60
CA SER A 52 17.04 5.34 -10.20
C SER A 52 17.63 4.62 -8.98
N LEU A 53 16.77 4.06 -8.11
CA LEU A 53 17.17 3.24 -6.96
C LEU A 53 17.35 1.76 -7.31
N TYR A 54 16.79 1.28 -8.42
CA TYR A 54 16.66 -0.15 -8.70
C TYR A 54 18.01 -0.87 -8.62
N ASN A 55 19.09 -0.29 -9.14
CA ASN A 55 20.43 -0.88 -9.10
C ASN A 55 21.32 -0.35 -7.96
N LYS A 56 20.76 0.46 -7.05
CA LYS A 56 21.50 1.03 -5.92
C LYS A 56 21.50 0.08 -4.72
N GLU A 57 22.62 0.02 -4.02
CA GLU A 57 22.71 -0.70 -2.75
C GLU A 57 22.13 0.17 -1.63
N CYS A 58 20.96 -0.17 -1.12
CA CYS A 58 20.26 0.64 -0.12
C CYS A 58 20.21 0.00 1.29
N ARG A 59 20.89 -1.14 1.51
CA ARG A 59 20.81 -1.90 2.76
C ARG A 59 21.25 -1.11 3.99
N GLU A 60 22.36 -0.37 3.88
CA GLU A 60 22.86 0.50 4.96
C GLU A 60 21.87 1.63 5.29
N ILE A 61 21.22 2.20 4.27
CA ILE A 61 20.22 3.25 4.46
C ILE A 61 18.98 2.67 5.16
N ALA A 62 18.47 1.52 4.69
CA ALA A 62 17.35 0.82 5.33
C ALA A 62 17.64 0.51 6.81
N SER A 63 18.86 0.06 7.12
CA SER A 63 19.28 -0.20 8.51
C SER A 63 19.26 1.06 9.40
N LYS A 64 19.56 2.25 8.85
CA LYS A 64 19.48 3.52 9.58
C LYS A 64 18.03 3.97 9.80
N LEU A 65 17.12 3.56 8.92
CA LEU A 65 15.70 3.89 9.00
C LEU A 65 14.92 2.99 9.97
N THR A 66 15.46 1.83 10.39
CA THR A 66 14.75 0.87 11.26
C THR A 66 14.20 1.47 12.55
N CYS A 67 14.90 2.46 13.11
CA CYS A 67 14.53 3.10 14.37
C CYS A 67 13.78 4.43 14.17
N LEU A 68 13.48 4.82 12.93
CA LEU A 68 12.72 6.04 12.65
C LEU A 68 11.27 5.86 13.13
N LYS A 69 10.92 6.57 14.20
CA LYS A 69 9.56 6.60 14.75
C LYS A 69 8.71 7.64 14.04
N ASP A 70 7.40 7.42 14.07
CA ASP A 70 6.44 8.43 13.69
C ASP A 70 6.30 9.47 14.82
N ILE A 71 6.91 10.64 14.63
CA ILE A 71 6.91 11.73 15.61
C ILE A 71 6.06 12.91 15.12
N SER A 72 5.10 12.65 14.22
CA SER A 72 4.24 13.68 13.62
C SER A 72 3.47 14.48 14.67
N ASN A 73 3.05 13.82 15.77
CA ASN A 73 2.38 14.49 16.90
C ASN A 73 3.34 15.43 17.66
N THR A 74 4.55 14.96 17.97
CA THR A 74 5.61 15.76 18.61
C THR A 74 5.93 17.01 17.80
N ILE A 75 6.07 16.86 16.47
CA ILE A 75 6.30 17.99 15.55
C ILE A 75 5.10 18.94 15.50
N GLY A 76 3.87 18.40 15.52
CA GLY A 76 2.64 19.19 15.54
C GLY A 76 2.50 20.02 16.83
N ARG A 77 2.77 19.42 17.99
CA ARG A 77 2.81 20.09 19.29
C ARG A 77 3.85 21.20 19.33
N LEU A 78 5.06 20.92 18.84
CA LEU A 78 6.12 21.91 18.71
C LEU A 78 5.71 23.10 17.84
N GLY A 79 5.09 22.83 16.68
CA GLY A 79 4.58 23.87 15.78
C GLY A 79 3.44 24.70 16.38
N ALA A 80 2.70 24.15 17.34
CA ALA A 80 1.68 24.86 18.12
C ALA A 80 2.25 25.63 19.33
N GLY A 81 3.58 25.63 19.52
CA GLY A 81 4.24 26.33 20.62
C GLY A 81 4.17 25.61 21.97
N ALA A 82 3.91 24.29 21.97
CA ALA A 82 3.93 23.50 23.20
C ALA A 82 5.36 23.35 23.75
N VAL A 83 5.46 23.21 25.07
CA VAL A 83 6.70 22.82 25.75
C VAL A 83 6.84 21.32 25.65
N LEU A 84 7.93 20.87 25.04
CA LEU A 84 8.24 19.46 24.86
C LEU A 84 8.88 18.87 26.11
N ASP A 85 8.55 17.62 26.41
CA ASP A 85 9.26 16.84 27.43
C ASP A 85 10.58 16.25 26.90
N ASP A 86 11.32 15.57 27.78
CA ASP A 86 12.63 15.00 27.44
C ASP A 86 12.53 13.88 26.39
N ILE A 87 11.40 13.17 26.31
CA ILE A 87 11.16 12.11 25.32
C ILE A 87 10.91 12.75 23.95
N GLU A 88 10.08 13.79 23.91
CA GLU A 88 9.78 14.55 22.70
C GLU A 88 11.05 15.24 22.15
N LEU A 89 11.88 15.82 23.01
CA LEU A 89 13.18 16.41 22.62
C LEU A 89 14.18 15.34 22.13
N PHE A 90 14.22 14.18 22.78
CA PHE A 90 14.98 13.02 22.32
C PHE A 90 14.56 12.59 20.90
N GLU A 91 13.26 12.51 20.64
CA GLU A 91 12.72 12.11 19.34
C GLU A 91 13.17 13.05 18.22
N ILE A 92 13.18 14.37 18.47
CA ILE A 92 13.65 15.37 17.51
C ILE A 92 15.16 15.23 17.28
N LYS A 93 15.95 15.10 18.34
CA LYS A 93 17.41 14.87 18.24
C LYS A 93 17.70 13.60 17.44
N TYR A 94 16.92 12.56 17.67
CA TYR A 94 17.05 11.28 16.98
C TYR A 94 16.73 11.40 15.49
N LEU A 95 15.63 12.08 15.13
CA LEU A 95 15.29 12.38 13.74
C LEU A 95 16.42 13.14 13.03
N ALA A 96 16.98 14.16 13.68
CA ALA A 96 18.09 14.95 13.11
C ALA A 96 19.34 14.10 12.88
N THR A 97 19.65 13.19 13.82
CA THR A 97 20.77 12.25 13.72
C THR A 97 20.58 11.28 12.55
N VAL A 98 19.41 10.63 12.46
CA VAL A 98 19.08 9.72 11.35
C VAL A 98 19.14 10.46 10.02
N SER A 99 18.61 11.69 9.95
CA SER A 99 18.62 12.48 8.73
C SER A 99 20.04 12.79 8.25
N ARG A 100 20.95 13.17 9.15
CA ARG A 100 22.36 13.41 8.83
C ARG A 100 23.03 12.14 8.28
N ASP A 101 22.94 11.04 9.04
CA ASP A 101 23.55 9.75 8.67
C ASP A 101 23.03 9.24 7.32
N VAL A 102 21.72 9.37 7.07
CA VAL A 102 21.11 8.98 5.79
C VAL A 102 21.55 9.91 4.65
N ALA A 103 21.66 11.23 4.89
CA ALA A 103 22.12 12.18 3.88
C ALA A 103 23.57 11.88 3.43
N GLU A 104 24.46 11.56 4.37
CA GLU A 104 25.85 11.15 4.07
C GLU A 104 25.89 9.88 3.22
N LEU A 105 25.09 8.86 3.57
CA LEU A 105 24.98 7.62 2.79
C LEU A 105 24.40 7.86 1.40
N MET A 106 23.37 8.71 1.29
CA MET A 106 22.78 9.09 0.00
C MET A 106 23.81 9.79 -0.89
N GLN A 107 24.62 10.69 -0.35
CA GLN A 107 25.69 11.36 -1.09
C GLN A 107 26.75 10.36 -1.56
N LYS A 108 27.25 9.51 -0.64
CA LYS A 108 28.26 8.47 -0.93
C LYS A 108 27.80 7.52 -2.04
N LYS A 109 26.52 7.11 -2.02
CA LYS A 109 25.92 6.18 -2.97
C LYS A 109 25.29 6.86 -4.21
N ARG A 110 25.40 8.19 -4.32
CA ARG A 110 24.83 9.02 -5.40
C ARG A 110 23.33 8.76 -5.59
N ILE A 111 22.57 8.88 -4.51
CA ILE A 111 21.12 8.73 -4.45
C ILE A 111 20.49 10.11 -4.23
N SER A 112 19.55 10.52 -5.09
CA SER A 112 18.94 11.86 -5.07
C SER A 112 17.41 11.84 -5.21
N VAL A 113 16.76 10.76 -4.73
CA VAL A 113 15.31 10.57 -4.87
C VAL A 113 14.46 11.43 -3.92
N VAL A 114 15.05 11.90 -2.83
CA VAL A 114 14.43 12.81 -1.86
C VAL A 114 15.41 13.92 -1.50
N ASN A 115 14.88 15.04 -1.02
CA ASN A 115 15.68 16.14 -0.51
C ASN A 115 15.62 16.14 1.02
N LEU A 116 16.75 16.04 1.71
CA LEU A 116 16.80 16.09 3.17
C LEU A 116 17.31 17.48 3.59
N PRO A 117 16.50 18.30 4.28
CA PRO A 117 16.96 19.56 4.84
C PRO A 117 18.13 19.34 5.82
N ASP A 118 19.12 20.22 5.83
CA ASP A 118 20.21 20.18 6.81
C ASP A 118 19.70 20.51 8.21
N LEU A 119 19.75 19.59 9.17
CA LEU A 119 19.29 19.80 10.55
C LEU A 119 20.43 20.16 11.53
N GLY A 120 21.56 20.68 11.04
CA GLY A 120 22.70 21.07 11.89
C GLY A 120 22.36 22.13 12.95
N ASP A 121 21.41 23.02 12.68
CA ASP A 121 20.91 24.00 13.66
C ASP A 121 20.14 23.33 14.80
N VAL A 122 19.30 22.34 14.49
CA VAL A 122 18.59 21.52 15.49
C VAL A 122 19.57 20.73 16.35
N MET A 123 20.60 20.13 15.74
CA MET A 123 21.63 19.39 16.49
C MET A 123 22.40 20.29 17.47
N LYS A 124 22.74 21.52 17.07
CA LYS A 124 23.42 22.49 17.98
C LYS A 124 22.55 22.87 19.17
N ILE A 125 21.23 22.89 19.00
CA ILE A 125 20.29 23.20 20.09
C ILE A 125 20.19 22.02 21.06
N LEU A 126 20.18 20.77 20.56
CA LEU A 126 19.88 19.58 21.35
C LEU A 126 21.11 18.76 21.81
N ASP A 127 22.29 19.05 21.27
CA ASP A 127 23.58 18.45 21.65
C ASP A 127 24.67 19.53 21.64
N PRO A 128 24.61 20.51 22.58
CA PRO A 128 25.53 21.65 22.61
C PRO A 128 26.99 21.23 22.76
N ASP A 129 27.24 20.12 23.46
CA ASP A 129 28.57 19.58 23.71
C ASP A 129 29.08 18.68 22.57
N SER A 130 28.27 18.46 21.52
CA SER A 130 28.59 17.65 20.34
C SER A 130 29.04 16.22 20.69
N LEU A 131 28.49 15.66 21.78
CA LEU A 131 28.90 14.36 22.30
C LEU A 131 28.41 13.22 21.40
N ASN A 132 27.40 13.47 20.55
CA ASN A 132 26.75 12.49 19.67
C ASN A 132 26.25 11.25 20.44
N ILE A 133 25.90 11.43 21.71
CA ILE A 133 25.34 10.35 22.55
C ILE A 133 23.90 10.12 22.11
N PRO A 134 23.46 8.85 21.93
CA PRO A 134 22.10 8.55 21.51
C PRO A 134 21.04 9.10 22.46
N SER A 135 21.25 9.00 23.78
CA SER A 135 20.30 9.50 24.78
C SER A 135 20.20 11.02 24.80
N PHE A 136 19.09 11.51 25.35
CA PHE A 136 18.88 12.92 25.65
C PHE A 136 18.67 13.07 27.16
N TYR A 137 19.33 14.06 27.72
CA TYR A 137 19.10 14.58 29.06
C TYR A 137 19.42 16.08 29.01
N ILE A 138 18.87 16.84 29.95
CA ILE A 138 19.20 18.25 30.07
C ILE A 138 20.67 18.36 30.52
N TYR A 139 21.56 18.74 29.61
CA TYR A 139 22.99 18.92 29.87
C TYR A 139 23.25 20.08 30.83
N ASP A 140 24.31 19.96 31.64
CA ASP A 140 24.78 21.05 32.51
C ASP A 140 25.21 22.29 31.71
N SER A 141 25.60 22.09 30.44
CA SER A 141 25.97 23.16 29.50
C SER A 141 24.81 24.08 29.12
N TYR A 142 23.56 23.69 29.35
CA TYR A 142 22.41 24.57 29.11
C TYR A 142 22.24 25.65 30.19
N SER A 143 22.68 25.40 31.42
CA SER A 143 22.54 26.37 32.53
C SER A 143 23.63 26.19 33.58
N SER A 144 24.43 27.25 33.76
CA SER A 144 25.43 27.29 34.84
C SER A 144 24.81 27.17 36.23
N GLU A 145 23.57 27.64 36.39
CA GLU A 145 22.84 27.52 37.65
C GLU A 145 22.40 26.07 37.90
N LEU A 146 21.90 25.37 36.88
CA LEU A 146 21.56 23.95 36.94
C LEU A 146 22.78 23.11 37.30
N ALA A 147 23.92 23.38 36.65
CA ALA A 147 25.20 22.73 36.94
C ALA A 147 25.63 22.93 38.41
N ALA A 148 25.44 24.13 38.96
CA ALA A 148 25.76 24.44 40.35
C ALA A 148 24.85 23.68 41.34
N VAL A 149 23.54 23.61 41.06
CA VAL A 149 22.56 22.85 41.86
C VAL A 149 22.90 21.36 41.87
N ARG A 150 23.13 20.76 40.70
CA ARG A 150 23.50 19.33 40.58
C ARG A 150 24.82 19.00 41.28
N LYS A 151 25.82 19.88 41.17
CA LYS A 151 27.08 19.74 41.90
C LYS A 151 26.87 19.78 43.42
N ARG A 152 25.99 20.65 43.92
CA ARG A 152 25.64 20.72 45.34
C ARG A 152 24.90 19.47 45.81
N MET A 153 23.92 19.00 45.04
CA MET A 153 23.21 17.74 45.31
C MET A 153 24.17 16.56 45.41
N LYS A 154 25.09 16.43 44.44
CA LYS A 154 26.12 15.37 44.43
C LYS A 154 27.07 15.45 45.63
N ALA A 155 27.37 16.66 46.11
CA ALA A 155 28.22 16.83 47.29
C ALA A 155 27.50 16.40 48.59
N LEU A 156 26.19 16.62 48.67
CA LEU A 156 25.34 16.19 49.80
C LEU A 156 25.12 14.67 49.80
N THR A 157 24.96 14.05 48.63
CA THR A 157 24.73 12.60 48.50
C THR A 157 26.03 11.77 48.44
N GLY A 158 27.15 12.39 48.05
CA GLY A 158 28.46 11.74 47.90
C GLY A 158 29.20 11.42 49.21
N LEU A 159 28.58 11.67 50.37
CA LEU A 159 29.15 11.42 51.71
C LEU A 159 29.08 9.95 52.20
N GLY A 160 28.81 8.99 51.30
CA GLY A 160 28.74 7.55 51.57
C GLY A 160 27.36 7.06 52.03
N ASP A 161 27.24 5.80 52.48
CA ASP A 161 26.01 5.12 52.97
C ASP A 161 25.40 5.75 54.26
N ARG A 162 25.75 6.99 54.60
CA ARG A 162 25.18 7.69 55.75
C ARG A 162 23.80 8.22 55.40
N ILE A 163 22.82 7.88 56.24
CA ILE A 163 21.48 8.45 56.18
C ILE A 163 21.61 9.97 56.36
N PRO A 164 21.09 10.80 55.43
CA PRO A 164 21.14 12.25 55.56
C PRO A 164 20.48 12.71 56.86
N ASP A 165 21.06 13.68 57.55
CA ASP A 165 20.39 14.32 58.68
C ASP A 165 19.15 15.13 58.23
N GLU A 166 18.26 15.50 59.15
CA GLU A 166 17.00 16.19 58.82
C GLU A 166 17.23 17.51 58.06
N ASN A 167 18.33 18.22 58.33
CA ASN A 167 18.67 19.46 57.64
C ASN A 167 19.19 19.19 56.22
N GLN A 168 20.05 18.18 56.05
CA GLN A 168 20.53 17.71 54.75
C GLN A 168 19.37 17.20 53.88
N ALA A 169 18.42 16.49 54.46
CA ALA A 169 17.23 16.01 53.76
C ALA A 169 16.34 17.17 53.28
N ARG A 170 16.14 18.20 54.12
CA ARG A 170 15.41 19.43 53.73
C ARG A 170 16.15 20.22 52.65
N GLU A 171 17.46 20.37 52.76
CA GLU A 171 18.28 21.04 51.73
C GLU A 171 18.21 20.28 50.40
N LEU A 172 18.34 18.94 50.43
CA LEU A 172 18.26 18.10 49.25
C LEU A 172 16.89 18.20 48.57
N ALA A 173 15.80 18.19 49.34
CA ALA A 173 14.45 18.37 48.80
C ALA A 173 14.28 19.74 48.13
N GLY A 174 14.79 20.81 48.76
CA GLY A 174 14.77 22.16 48.16
C GLY A 174 15.61 22.26 46.88
N LEU A 175 16.77 21.59 46.83
CA LEU A 175 17.61 21.53 45.63
C LEU A 175 17.00 20.68 44.52
N GLN A 176 16.30 19.59 44.86
CA GLN A 176 15.53 18.78 43.91
C GLN A 176 14.43 19.61 43.25
N GLN A 177 13.63 20.32 44.05
CA GLN A 177 12.61 21.22 43.52
C GLN A 177 13.22 22.28 42.60
N LYS A 178 14.33 22.90 43.02
CA LYS A 178 15.04 23.90 42.20
C LYS A 178 15.62 23.30 40.92
N ASN A 179 16.12 22.06 40.95
CA ASN A 179 16.58 21.33 39.77
C ASN A 179 15.42 21.16 38.76
N ASP A 180 14.27 20.71 39.24
CA ASP A 180 13.09 20.47 38.39
C ASP A 180 12.58 21.76 37.74
N GLU A 181 12.54 22.87 38.51
CA GLU A 181 12.17 24.20 38.00
C GLU A 181 13.15 24.71 36.93
N LEU A 182 14.46 24.49 37.13
CA LEU A 182 15.49 24.87 36.16
C LEU A 182 15.43 24.01 34.89
N GLU A 183 15.26 22.70 35.03
CA GLU A 183 15.10 21.79 33.87
C GLU A 183 13.87 22.16 33.04
N GLU A 184 12.75 22.47 33.71
CA GLU A 184 11.54 22.93 33.05
C GLU A 184 11.76 24.28 32.33
N GLY A 185 12.52 25.20 32.92
CA GLY A 185 12.97 26.42 32.26
C GLY A 185 13.79 26.15 30.99
N VAL A 186 14.72 25.20 31.06
CA VAL A 186 15.52 24.78 29.90
C VAL A 186 14.62 24.14 28.83
N ARG A 187 13.70 23.24 29.18
CA ARG A 187 12.75 22.64 28.21
C ARG A 187 11.95 23.69 27.47
N ARG A 188 11.46 24.72 28.16
CA ARG A 188 10.75 25.86 27.54
C ARG A 188 11.65 26.59 26.56
N GLU A 189 12.87 26.91 26.94
CA GLU A 189 13.82 27.60 26.08
C GLU A 189 14.16 26.79 24.82
N LEU A 190 14.44 25.49 24.98
CA LEU A 190 14.73 24.59 23.87
C LEU A 190 13.52 24.45 22.94
N SER A 191 12.32 24.26 23.48
CA SER A 191 11.08 24.16 22.69
C SER A 191 10.81 25.44 21.90
N LEU A 192 11.00 26.61 22.50
CA LEU A 192 10.88 27.89 21.82
C LEU A 192 11.89 28.02 20.66
N LYS A 193 13.16 27.65 20.89
CA LYS A 193 14.21 27.66 19.86
C LYS A 193 13.96 26.69 18.71
N LEU A 194 13.19 25.62 18.94
CA LEU A 194 12.87 24.60 17.94
C LEU A 194 11.56 24.88 17.19
N SER A 195 10.68 25.73 17.74
CA SER A 195 9.33 25.97 17.21
C SER A 195 9.32 26.41 15.74
N ASP A 196 10.25 27.31 15.35
CA ASP A 196 10.42 27.77 13.97
C ASP A 196 10.97 26.70 13.02
N LYS A 197 11.51 25.60 13.56
CA LYS A 197 12.04 24.44 12.81
C LYS A 197 11.00 23.34 12.60
N ALA A 198 9.81 23.43 13.19
CA ALA A 198 8.78 22.40 13.10
C ALA A 198 8.47 22.00 11.65
N GLY A 199 8.33 22.97 10.73
CA GLY A 199 8.11 22.69 9.31
C GLY A 199 9.26 21.88 8.68
N LYS A 200 10.51 22.26 8.98
CA LYS A 200 11.72 21.59 8.48
C LYS A 200 11.84 20.15 9.00
N LEU A 201 11.50 19.92 10.27
CA LEU A 201 11.42 18.59 10.87
C LEU A 201 10.33 17.73 10.20
N GLY A 202 9.14 18.30 9.98
CA GLY A 202 8.04 17.61 9.30
C GLY A 202 8.40 17.21 7.86
N HIS A 203 9.05 18.10 7.11
CA HIS A 203 9.57 17.80 5.78
C HIS A 203 10.62 16.68 5.80
N THR A 204 11.49 16.68 6.80
CA THR A 204 12.53 15.66 6.95
C THR A 204 11.92 14.29 7.25
N LEU A 205 11.01 14.21 8.22
CA LEU A 205 10.30 12.97 8.57
C LEU A 205 9.59 12.40 7.34
N LYS A 206 8.80 13.23 6.64
CA LYS A 206 8.09 12.83 5.41
C LYS A 206 9.04 12.28 4.34
N ASN A 207 10.18 12.92 4.13
CA ASN A 207 11.11 12.53 3.07
C ASN A 207 11.91 11.27 3.43
N LEU A 208 12.25 11.06 4.70
CA LEU A 208 12.84 9.80 5.16
C LEU A 208 11.84 8.63 5.05
N SER A 209 10.58 8.86 5.43
CA SER A 209 9.52 7.85 5.28
C SER A 209 9.24 7.52 3.82
N LEU A 210 9.26 8.53 2.94
CA LEU A 210 9.14 8.32 1.49
C LEU A 210 10.30 7.51 0.92
N LEU A 211 11.53 7.77 1.39
CA LEU A 211 12.73 7.04 1.01
C LEU A 211 12.63 5.57 1.43
N ASP A 212 12.19 5.29 2.65
CA ASP A 212 11.96 3.91 3.14
C ASP A 212 10.95 3.16 2.26
N ILE A 213 9.79 3.77 1.96
CA ILE A 213 8.78 3.18 1.05
C ILE A 213 9.40 2.84 -0.31
N MET A 214 10.23 3.73 -0.87
CA MET A 214 10.86 3.48 -2.17
C MET A 214 11.91 2.38 -2.13
N ILE A 215 12.73 2.33 -1.08
CA ILE A 215 13.72 1.26 -0.89
C ILE A 215 13.01 -0.08 -0.72
N ALA A 216 11.97 -0.14 0.12
CA ALA A 216 11.18 -1.33 0.35
C ALA A 216 10.47 -1.80 -0.92
N SER A 217 9.91 -0.88 -1.70
CA SER A 217 9.28 -1.17 -2.98
C SER A 217 10.27 -1.79 -3.97
N VAL A 218 11.46 -1.21 -4.14
CA VAL A 218 12.50 -1.78 -5.01
C VAL A 218 12.95 -3.16 -4.54
N ALA A 219 13.07 -3.37 -3.23
CA ALA A 219 13.43 -4.68 -2.68
C ALA A 219 12.35 -5.74 -3.01
N GLN A 220 11.08 -5.42 -2.78
CA GLN A 220 9.95 -6.28 -3.11
C GLN A 220 9.86 -6.55 -4.62
N MET A 221 10.12 -5.54 -5.46
CA MET A 221 10.14 -5.70 -6.92
C MET A 221 11.14 -6.77 -7.36
N LYS A 222 12.35 -6.75 -6.80
CA LYS A 222 13.39 -7.74 -7.10
C LYS A 222 13.03 -9.12 -6.60
N GLU A 223 12.52 -9.22 -5.38
CA GLU A 223 12.15 -10.49 -4.76
C GLU A 223 11.03 -11.20 -5.53
N MET A 224 9.99 -10.45 -5.92
CA MET A 224 8.79 -11.01 -6.54
C MET A 224 8.79 -10.98 -8.07
N GLY A 225 9.80 -10.38 -8.70
CA GLY A 225 9.86 -10.22 -10.16
C GLY A 225 8.81 -9.26 -10.71
N LEU A 226 8.62 -8.12 -10.06
CA LEU A 226 7.67 -7.08 -10.46
C LEU A 226 8.33 -6.11 -11.46
N CYS A 227 7.52 -5.48 -12.32
CA CYS A 227 8.00 -4.52 -13.31
C CYS A 227 7.59 -3.07 -12.98
N PHE A 228 8.26 -2.13 -13.65
CA PHE A 228 7.84 -0.73 -13.74
C PHE A 228 6.78 -0.59 -14.84
N PRO A 229 5.65 0.09 -14.61
CA PRO A 229 4.68 0.35 -15.65
C PRO A 229 5.09 1.54 -16.53
N ALA A 230 4.73 1.47 -17.81
CA ALA A 230 4.48 2.69 -18.58
C ALA A 230 3.10 3.27 -18.16
N VAL A 231 2.98 4.59 -18.10
CA VAL A 231 1.73 5.24 -17.66
C VAL A 231 1.20 6.13 -18.77
N VAL A 232 -0.11 6.09 -18.99
CA VAL A 232 -0.79 6.90 -20.01
C VAL A 232 -2.01 7.61 -19.42
N GLU A 233 -2.34 8.77 -19.99
CA GLU A 233 -3.61 9.45 -19.74
C GLU A 233 -4.56 9.07 -20.87
N ASN A 234 -5.68 8.42 -20.55
CA ASN A 234 -6.70 8.03 -21.54
C ASN A 234 -6.13 7.19 -22.70
N GLY A 235 -5.60 6.00 -22.39
CA GLY A 235 -5.01 5.10 -23.38
C GLY A 235 -5.36 3.63 -23.16
N GLU A 236 -4.75 2.76 -23.97
CA GLU A 236 -4.85 1.31 -23.76
C GLU A 236 -4.05 0.90 -22.52
N THR A 237 -4.69 0.16 -21.63
CA THR A 237 -4.02 -0.58 -20.56
C THR A 237 -3.70 -1.97 -21.08
N PHE A 238 -2.47 -2.44 -20.87
CA PHE A 238 -2.10 -3.81 -21.18
C PHE A 238 -1.16 -4.39 -20.13
N TYR A 239 -1.26 -5.70 -19.96
CA TYR A 239 -0.33 -6.48 -19.15
C TYR A 239 0.14 -7.69 -19.95
N LYS A 240 1.45 -7.92 -19.95
CA LYS A 240 2.09 -9.12 -20.51
C LYS A 240 2.68 -9.95 -19.37
N GLY A 241 2.35 -11.23 -19.34
CA GLY A 241 2.73 -12.14 -18.28
C GLY A 241 2.24 -11.68 -16.90
N MET A 242 1.01 -11.17 -16.81
CA MET A 242 0.39 -10.75 -15.56
C MET A 242 0.23 -11.94 -14.61
N PHE A 243 0.40 -11.71 -13.31
CA PHE A 243 0.15 -12.71 -12.28
C PHE A 243 -0.41 -12.08 -11.01
N ASN A 244 -1.04 -12.88 -10.15
CA ASN A 244 -1.39 -12.50 -8.78
C ASN A 244 -0.35 -13.11 -7.82
N PRO A 245 0.49 -12.31 -7.13
CA PRO A 245 1.53 -12.85 -6.25
C PRO A 245 1.01 -13.80 -5.16
N ALA A 246 -0.12 -13.49 -4.54
CA ALA A 246 -0.70 -14.32 -3.47
C ALA A 246 -1.21 -15.66 -4.03
N VAL A 247 -1.93 -15.65 -5.14
CA VAL A 247 -2.43 -16.88 -5.78
C VAL A 247 -1.28 -17.70 -6.36
N LYS A 248 -0.28 -17.05 -6.97
CA LYS A 248 0.91 -17.70 -7.51
C LYS A 248 1.62 -18.50 -6.41
N GLU A 249 1.90 -17.87 -5.28
CA GLU A 249 2.55 -18.55 -4.15
C GLU A 249 1.70 -19.72 -3.64
N ALA A 250 0.39 -19.53 -3.46
CA ALA A 250 -0.50 -20.59 -2.99
C ALA A 250 -0.58 -21.79 -3.94
N VAL A 251 -0.51 -21.56 -5.26
CA VAL A 251 -0.47 -22.61 -6.29
C VAL A 251 0.88 -23.35 -6.26
N GLU A 252 1.99 -22.61 -6.19
CA GLU A 252 3.34 -23.18 -6.20
C GLU A 252 3.64 -23.97 -4.93
N GLN A 253 3.16 -23.52 -3.76
CA GLN A 253 3.27 -24.26 -2.50
C GLN A 253 2.54 -25.62 -2.54
N LYS A 254 1.49 -25.75 -3.35
CA LYS A 254 0.77 -27.01 -3.58
C LYS A 254 1.40 -27.87 -4.68
N GLY A 255 2.57 -27.49 -5.19
CA GLY A 255 3.27 -28.18 -6.28
C GLY A 255 2.68 -27.91 -7.67
N GLY A 256 1.76 -26.94 -7.78
CA GLY A 256 1.20 -26.51 -9.05
C GLY A 256 2.11 -25.52 -9.79
N ARG A 257 1.78 -25.24 -11.06
CA ARG A 257 2.42 -24.18 -11.84
C ARG A 257 1.41 -23.08 -12.10
N TYR A 258 1.71 -21.86 -11.66
CA TYR A 258 0.89 -20.70 -11.99
C TYR A 258 1.04 -20.33 -13.47
N VAL A 259 -0.09 -20.06 -14.14
CA VAL A 259 -0.12 -19.62 -15.54
C VAL A 259 -0.29 -18.11 -15.56
N GLN A 260 0.67 -17.41 -16.16
CA GLN A 260 0.60 -15.97 -16.35
C GLN A 260 -0.35 -15.63 -17.50
N VAL A 261 -1.01 -14.49 -17.44
CA VAL A 261 -2.02 -14.07 -18.42
C VAL A 261 -1.66 -12.77 -19.12
N ASP A 262 -2.00 -12.70 -20.40
CA ASP A 262 -1.90 -11.49 -21.20
C ASP A 262 -3.29 -10.89 -21.37
N ILE A 263 -3.42 -9.56 -21.22
CA ILE A 263 -4.69 -8.87 -21.44
C ILE A 263 -4.43 -7.42 -21.86
N SER A 264 -5.25 -6.90 -22.78
CA SER A 264 -5.28 -5.47 -23.06
C SER A 264 -6.70 -4.97 -23.25
N PHE A 265 -6.94 -3.73 -22.80
CA PHE A 265 -8.25 -3.11 -22.79
C PHE A 265 -8.14 -1.59 -22.83
N SER A 266 -9.18 -0.95 -23.34
CA SER A 266 -9.30 0.50 -23.43
C SER A 266 -10.71 0.90 -22.95
N ARG A 267 -11.43 1.75 -23.69
CA ARG A 267 -12.79 2.15 -23.33
C ARG A 267 -13.85 1.12 -23.69
N LEU A 268 -13.60 0.30 -24.71
CA LEU A 268 -14.56 -0.73 -25.10
C LEU A 268 -14.70 -1.77 -23.97
N PRO A 269 -15.92 -2.17 -23.58
CA PRO A 269 -16.13 -3.21 -22.59
C PRO A 269 -15.43 -4.51 -22.99
N VAL A 270 -14.86 -5.19 -22.00
CA VAL A 270 -14.15 -6.45 -22.19
C VAL A 270 -14.88 -7.55 -21.44
N THR A 271 -15.20 -8.64 -22.13
CA THR A 271 -15.77 -9.82 -21.49
C THR A 271 -14.73 -10.92 -21.35
N VAL A 272 -14.63 -11.53 -20.17
CA VAL A 272 -13.81 -12.72 -19.91
C VAL A 272 -14.76 -13.91 -19.74
N VAL A 273 -14.77 -14.81 -20.72
CA VAL A 273 -15.64 -15.99 -20.75
C VAL A 273 -14.86 -17.28 -20.46
N GLY A 274 -15.52 -18.26 -19.87
CA GLY A 274 -14.92 -19.56 -19.57
C GLY A 274 -15.65 -20.32 -18.46
N ALA A 275 -15.35 -21.62 -18.34
CA ALA A 275 -15.95 -22.49 -17.34
C ALA A 275 -15.73 -21.96 -15.90
N ASN A 276 -16.63 -22.31 -14.99
CA ASN A 276 -16.45 -22.06 -13.57
C ASN A 276 -15.24 -22.88 -13.10
N MET A 277 -14.31 -22.26 -12.36
CA MET A 277 -12.92 -22.70 -12.10
C MET A 277 -11.87 -22.35 -13.17
N GLY A 278 -12.19 -21.58 -14.21
CA GLY A 278 -11.22 -21.09 -15.22
C GLY A 278 -10.33 -19.92 -14.83
N GLY A 279 -10.33 -19.50 -13.56
CA GLY A 279 -9.47 -18.38 -13.10
C GLY A 279 -9.95 -16.98 -13.50
N LYS A 280 -11.19 -16.82 -13.99
CA LYS A 280 -11.79 -15.53 -14.36
C LYS A 280 -11.70 -14.50 -13.21
N SER A 281 -12.13 -14.89 -12.01
CA SER A 281 -12.04 -14.04 -10.82
C SER A 281 -10.60 -13.67 -10.47
N VAL A 282 -9.63 -14.57 -10.68
CA VAL A 282 -8.20 -14.29 -10.46
C VAL A 282 -7.70 -13.21 -11.42
N VAL A 283 -8.16 -13.22 -12.69
CA VAL A 283 -7.85 -12.14 -13.66
C VAL A 283 -8.36 -10.80 -13.14
N LEU A 284 -9.63 -10.72 -12.71
CA LEU A 284 -10.20 -9.48 -12.17
C LEU A 284 -9.45 -9.01 -10.91
N LYS A 285 -9.13 -9.93 -9.99
CA LYS A 285 -8.31 -9.66 -8.80
C LYS A 285 -6.93 -9.10 -9.18
N SER A 286 -6.26 -9.69 -10.17
CA SER A 286 -4.97 -9.21 -10.67
C SER A 286 -5.06 -7.81 -11.29
N LEU A 287 -6.12 -7.51 -12.03
CA LEU A 287 -6.34 -6.18 -12.60
C LEU A 287 -6.54 -5.12 -11.51
N ALA A 288 -7.40 -5.41 -10.53
CA ALA A 288 -7.62 -4.53 -9.38
C ALA A 288 -6.31 -4.27 -8.62
N LEU A 289 -5.57 -5.34 -8.31
CA LEU A 289 -4.30 -5.26 -7.62
C LEU A 289 -3.31 -4.37 -8.38
N ASN A 290 -3.09 -4.63 -9.67
CA ASN A 290 -2.12 -3.89 -10.46
C ASN A 290 -2.51 -2.42 -10.66
N GLN A 291 -3.80 -2.10 -10.78
CA GLN A 291 -4.26 -0.71 -10.82
C GLN A 291 -3.95 0.03 -9.51
N ILE A 292 -4.19 -0.62 -8.36
CA ILE A 292 -3.86 -0.06 -7.05
C ILE A 292 -2.34 0.14 -6.95
N LEU A 293 -1.54 -0.90 -7.22
CA LEU A 293 -0.07 -0.81 -7.14
C LEU A 293 0.46 0.32 -8.04
N ALA A 294 -0.10 0.50 -9.24
CA ALA A 294 0.28 1.58 -10.16
C ALA A 294 0.05 2.97 -9.56
N GLN A 295 -1.15 3.24 -9.05
CA GLN A 295 -1.50 4.56 -8.51
C GLN A 295 -0.93 4.83 -7.11
N PHE A 296 -0.40 3.82 -6.41
CA PHE A 296 0.41 4.02 -5.20
C PHE A 296 1.92 4.02 -5.49
N GLY A 297 2.31 3.79 -6.74
CA GLY A 297 3.71 3.85 -7.17
C GLY A 297 4.52 2.71 -6.60
N LEU A 298 3.97 1.51 -6.61
CA LEU A 298 4.60 0.26 -6.23
C LEU A 298 4.87 -0.61 -7.47
N GLY A 299 5.65 -1.67 -7.33
CA GLY A 299 5.93 -2.60 -8.43
C GLY A 299 4.69 -3.32 -8.94
N ILE A 300 4.63 -3.61 -10.24
CA ILE A 300 3.48 -4.25 -10.89
C ILE A 300 3.76 -5.73 -11.13
N ALA A 301 2.77 -6.59 -10.84
CA ALA A 301 2.87 -8.04 -11.01
C ALA A 301 2.62 -8.46 -12.47
N ALA A 302 3.55 -8.10 -13.34
CA ALA A 302 3.58 -8.45 -14.77
C ALA A 302 5.04 -8.45 -15.28
N GLN A 303 5.29 -9.03 -16.44
CA GLN A 303 6.60 -8.94 -17.11
C GLN A 303 6.80 -7.55 -17.72
N THR A 304 5.79 -7.04 -18.43
CA THR A 304 5.72 -5.66 -18.93
C THR A 304 4.28 -5.19 -18.91
N CYS A 305 4.06 -3.88 -18.74
CA CYS A 305 2.71 -3.33 -18.73
C CYS A 305 2.67 -1.85 -19.10
N CYS A 306 1.49 -1.42 -19.53
CA CYS A 306 1.09 -0.02 -19.57
C CYS A 306 -0.23 0.14 -18.84
N VAL A 307 -0.35 1.17 -18.00
CA VAL A 307 -1.53 1.39 -17.15
C VAL A 307 -2.10 2.77 -17.43
N SER A 308 -3.39 2.83 -17.74
CA SER A 308 -4.14 4.08 -17.79
C SER A 308 -4.58 4.48 -16.39
N ILE A 309 -4.50 5.77 -16.09
CA ILE A 309 -4.91 6.32 -14.79
C ILE A 309 -6.43 6.34 -14.71
N VAL A 310 -6.98 5.97 -13.56
CA VAL A 310 -8.41 6.07 -13.25
C VAL A 310 -8.64 6.83 -11.96
N ASP A 311 -9.80 7.47 -11.84
CA ASP A 311 -10.21 8.19 -10.64
C ASP A 311 -10.82 7.25 -9.59
N LYS A 312 -11.38 6.13 -10.05
CA LYS A 312 -12.09 5.17 -9.20
C LYS A 312 -11.87 3.73 -9.67
N ILE A 313 -11.79 2.80 -8.72
CA ILE A 313 -11.79 1.36 -8.98
C ILE A 313 -13.06 0.81 -8.35
N LEU A 314 -13.93 0.21 -9.16
CA LEU A 314 -15.14 -0.48 -8.72
C LEU A 314 -14.92 -1.98 -8.91
N PHE A 315 -14.94 -2.71 -7.80
CA PHE A 315 -14.65 -4.14 -7.78
C PHE A 315 -15.86 -4.89 -7.20
N CYS A 316 -16.62 -5.54 -8.08
CA CYS A 316 -17.82 -6.28 -7.73
C CYS A 316 -17.54 -7.77 -7.85
N ILE A 317 -17.06 -8.38 -6.76
CA ILE A 317 -16.93 -9.84 -6.62
C ILE A 317 -17.94 -10.33 -5.57
N GLY A 318 -18.60 -11.45 -5.89
CA GLY A 318 -19.75 -11.97 -5.15
C GLY A 318 -19.56 -12.32 -3.66
N ASP A 319 -20.72 -12.28 -3.00
CA ASP A 319 -21.24 -12.87 -1.76
C ASP A 319 -20.86 -12.39 -0.34
N ASP A 320 -19.67 -11.86 -0.03
CA ASP A 320 -19.29 -11.84 1.40
C ASP A 320 -19.48 -10.54 2.21
N GLN A 321 -19.95 -9.42 1.64
CA GLN A 321 -19.97 -8.16 2.41
C GLN A 321 -21.32 -7.68 2.94
N ASN A 322 -22.45 -8.31 2.57
CA ASN A 322 -23.77 -7.74 2.90
C ASN A 322 -24.76 -8.70 3.59
N ALA A 323 -24.34 -9.92 3.97
CA ALA A 323 -25.15 -10.79 4.83
C ALA A 323 -25.54 -10.10 6.15
N GLU A 324 -24.68 -9.19 6.66
CA GLU A 324 -24.93 -8.39 7.86
C GLU A 324 -26.05 -7.34 7.71
N LYS A 325 -26.45 -6.97 6.48
CA LYS A 325 -27.47 -5.92 6.22
C LYS A 325 -28.86 -6.47 5.88
N GLY A 326 -29.05 -7.79 5.89
CA GLY A 326 -30.36 -8.42 5.61
C GLY A 326 -30.85 -8.24 4.16
N ILE A 327 -29.97 -7.85 3.23
CA ILE A 327 -30.29 -7.70 1.81
C ILE A 327 -29.94 -9.02 1.10
N SER A 328 -30.84 -9.55 0.25
CA SER A 328 -30.54 -10.73 -0.57
C SER A 328 -29.31 -10.49 -1.44
N SER A 329 -28.45 -11.50 -1.64
CA SER A 329 -27.21 -11.38 -2.44
C SER A 329 -27.43 -10.75 -3.82
N PHE A 330 -28.53 -11.11 -4.49
CA PHE A 330 -28.90 -10.53 -5.79
C PHE A 330 -29.20 -9.02 -5.72
N ALA A 331 -29.93 -8.55 -4.71
CA ALA A 331 -30.20 -7.12 -4.56
C ALA A 331 -28.91 -6.32 -4.24
N ALA A 332 -28.02 -6.87 -3.42
CA ALA A 332 -26.72 -6.25 -3.15
C ALA A 332 -25.86 -6.15 -4.41
N GLU A 333 -25.86 -7.21 -5.23
CA GLU A 333 -25.21 -7.25 -6.53
C GLU A 333 -25.77 -6.19 -7.49
N MET A 334 -27.11 -6.10 -7.61
CA MET A 334 -27.75 -5.09 -8.48
C MET A 334 -27.45 -3.66 -8.04
N LEU A 335 -27.37 -3.39 -6.74
CA LEU A 335 -26.96 -2.08 -6.22
C LEU A 335 -25.50 -1.75 -6.58
N ALA A 336 -24.60 -2.73 -6.51
CA ALA A 336 -23.20 -2.54 -6.90
C ALA A 336 -23.06 -2.29 -8.41
N VAL A 337 -23.81 -3.02 -9.24
CA VAL A 337 -23.89 -2.77 -10.69
C VAL A 337 -24.50 -1.40 -10.98
N ASN A 338 -25.52 -0.98 -10.24
CA ASN A 338 -26.12 0.34 -10.40
C ASN A 338 -25.11 1.46 -10.09
N GLU A 339 -24.25 1.31 -9.08
CA GLU A 339 -23.19 2.30 -8.81
C GLU A 339 -22.26 2.50 -10.01
N VAL A 340 -21.95 1.42 -10.74
CA VAL A 340 -21.16 1.47 -11.99
C VAL A 340 -21.94 2.21 -13.07
N VAL A 341 -23.20 1.85 -13.31
CA VAL A 341 -24.06 2.51 -14.32
C VAL A 341 -24.21 4.01 -14.04
N GLU A 342 -24.39 4.40 -12.79
CA GLU A 342 -24.46 5.80 -12.41
C GLU A 342 -23.11 6.52 -12.61
N GLY A 343 -21.99 5.85 -12.31
CA GLY A 343 -20.64 6.36 -12.59
C GLY A 343 -20.41 6.61 -14.08
N VAL A 344 -20.85 5.69 -14.94
CA VAL A 344 -20.85 5.89 -16.41
C VAL A 344 -21.68 7.12 -16.77
N SER A 345 -22.90 7.23 -16.22
CA SER A 345 -23.81 8.35 -16.51
C SER A 345 -23.24 9.70 -16.08
N ARG A 346 -22.42 9.73 -15.03
CA ARG A 346 -21.70 10.94 -14.56
C ARG A 346 -20.39 11.22 -15.31
N GLY A 347 -19.99 10.34 -16.24
CA GLY A 347 -18.74 10.48 -16.99
C GLY A 347 -17.48 10.23 -16.16
N GLU A 348 -17.58 9.43 -15.10
CA GLU A 348 -16.43 9.10 -14.24
C GLU A 348 -15.42 8.22 -15.00
N ASN A 349 -14.13 8.57 -14.92
CA ASN A 349 -13.06 7.73 -15.43
C ASN A 349 -12.75 6.64 -14.40
N MET A 350 -13.40 5.48 -14.54
CA MET A 350 -13.29 4.37 -13.59
C MET A 350 -12.82 3.08 -14.25
N LEU A 351 -12.18 2.22 -13.46
CA LEU A 351 -11.99 0.82 -13.78
C LEU A 351 -13.08 0.00 -13.07
N ALA A 352 -14.04 -0.50 -13.84
CA ALA A 352 -15.09 -1.37 -13.32
C ALA A 352 -14.76 -2.84 -13.62
N LEU A 353 -14.82 -3.68 -12.60
CA LEU A 353 -14.45 -5.09 -12.63
C LEU A 353 -15.60 -5.91 -12.03
N LEU A 354 -16.33 -6.62 -12.89
CA LEU A 354 -17.58 -7.29 -12.55
C LEU A 354 -17.41 -8.80 -12.68
N ASP A 355 -17.65 -9.54 -11.59
CA ASP A 355 -17.54 -11.00 -11.58
C ASP A 355 -18.92 -11.65 -11.56
N GLU A 356 -19.29 -12.25 -12.70
CA GLU A 356 -20.53 -13.00 -12.92
C GLU A 356 -21.82 -12.24 -12.53
N PRO A 357 -22.04 -11.02 -13.07
CA PRO A 357 -23.25 -10.26 -12.77
C PRO A 357 -24.52 -11.02 -13.18
N ALA A 358 -25.55 -10.90 -12.35
CA ALA A 358 -26.87 -11.54 -12.49
C ALA A 358 -26.85 -13.08 -12.43
N ARG A 359 -25.81 -13.71 -11.86
CA ARG A 359 -25.71 -15.19 -11.80
C ARG A 359 -26.82 -15.89 -11.01
N ALA A 360 -27.45 -15.19 -10.08
CA ALA A 360 -28.42 -15.77 -9.14
C ALA A 360 -29.87 -15.76 -9.67
N THR A 361 -30.11 -15.29 -10.90
CA THR A 361 -31.46 -15.25 -11.51
C THR A 361 -31.64 -16.28 -12.63
N ASN A 362 -32.83 -16.30 -13.23
CA ASN A 362 -33.14 -17.11 -14.42
C ASN A 362 -32.10 -16.85 -15.52
N PRO A 363 -31.49 -17.89 -16.15
CA PRO A 363 -30.44 -17.69 -17.15
C PRO A 363 -30.84 -16.80 -18.34
N ILE A 364 -32.11 -16.81 -18.75
CA ILE A 364 -32.61 -15.97 -19.84
C ILE A 364 -32.60 -14.50 -19.41
N GLU A 365 -33.14 -14.21 -18.23
CA GLU A 365 -33.16 -12.85 -17.67
C GLU A 365 -31.74 -12.37 -17.33
N GLY A 366 -30.89 -13.24 -16.77
CA GLY A 366 -29.50 -12.95 -16.46
C GLY A 366 -28.71 -12.58 -17.71
N THR A 367 -28.88 -13.34 -18.81
CA THR A 367 -28.27 -13.00 -20.10
C THR A 367 -28.77 -11.63 -20.59
N ALA A 368 -30.07 -11.37 -20.54
CA ALA A 368 -30.65 -10.09 -20.96
C ALA A 368 -30.14 -8.90 -20.12
N LEU A 369 -29.99 -9.06 -18.81
CA LEU A 369 -29.43 -8.05 -17.91
C LEU A 369 -27.97 -7.75 -18.24
N VAL A 370 -27.16 -8.77 -18.49
CA VAL A 370 -25.74 -8.58 -18.84
C VAL A 370 -25.59 -7.94 -20.22
N GLU A 371 -26.38 -8.34 -21.20
CA GLU A 371 -26.37 -7.71 -22.53
C GLU A 371 -26.76 -6.22 -22.46
N GLY A 372 -27.85 -5.89 -21.75
CA GLY A 372 -28.26 -4.50 -21.55
C GLY A 372 -27.25 -3.68 -20.76
N LEU A 373 -26.57 -4.30 -19.78
CA LEU A 373 -25.47 -3.66 -19.06
C LEU A 373 -24.30 -3.34 -19.99
N LEU A 374 -23.90 -4.27 -20.87
CA LEU A 374 -22.81 -4.04 -21.83
C LEU A 374 -23.12 -2.88 -22.78
N ASP A 375 -24.38 -2.68 -23.17
CA ASP A 375 -24.79 -1.53 -23.98
C ASP A 375 -24.58 -0.20 -23.26
N VAL A 376 -24.91 -0.13 -21.97
CA VAL A 376 -24.65 1.06 -21.15
C VAL A 376 -23.14 1.30 -21.00
N LEU A 377 -22.38 0.24 -20.74
CA LEU A 377 -20.94 0.31 -20.48
C LEU A 377 -20.11 0.74 -21.70
N GLN A 378 -20.64 0.61 -22.93
CA GLN A 378 -19.99 1.14 -24.15
C GLN A 378 -19.76 2.66 -24.09
N HIS A 379 -20.51 3.37 -23.25
CA HIS A 379 -20.41 4.82 -23.07
C HIS A 379 -19.49 5.23 -21.91
N ALA A 380 -18.82 4.28 -21.25
CA ALA A 380 -17.92 4.57 -20.14
C ALA A 380 -16.73 5.45 -20.57
N ALA A 381 -16.37 6.43 -19.75
CA ALA A 381 -15.17 7.23 -19.95
C ALA A 381 -13.89 6.42 -19.66
N GLY A 382 -13.97 5.49 -18.69
CA GLY A 382 -12.92 4.55 -18.31
C GLY A 382 -13.09 3.17 -18.94
N SER A 383 -12.67 2.13 -18.21
CA SER A 383 -12.62 0.75 -18.70
C SER A 383 -13.53 -0.17 -17.88
N THR A 384 -14.21 -1.09 -18.54
CA THR A 384 -15.00 -2.12 -17.85
C THR A 384 -14.60 -3.52 -18.30
N ILE A 385 -14.33 -4.41 -17.34
CA ILE A 385 -14.07 -5.81 -17.57
C ILE A 385 -15.12 -6.62 -16.82
N LEU A 386 -15.79 -7.53 -17.52
CA LEU A 386 -16.88 -8.35 -17.02
C LEU A 386 -16.52 -9.83 -17.22
N ALA A 387 -16.37 -10.59 -16.14
CA ALA A 387 -16.30 -12.04 -16.20
C ALA A 387 -17.70 -12.63 -16.24
N THR A 388 -17.98 -13.56 -17.14
CA THR A 388 -19.31 -14.19 -17.23
C THR A 388 -19.24 -15.62 -17.76
N HIS A 389 -20.29 -16.38 -17.43
CA HIS A 389 -20.57 -17.70 -17.97
C HIS A 389 -21.75 -17.68 -18.98
N TYR A 390 -22.35 -16.50 -19.21
CA TYR A 390 -23.37 -16.32 -20.26
C TYR A 390 -22.72 -16.20 -21.64
N ASN A 391 -23.41 -16.72 -22.65
CA ASN A 391 -23.01 -16.55 -24.05
C ASN A 391 -23.37 -15.13 -24.49
N ILE A 392 -22.35 -14.29 -24.72
CA ILE A 392 -22.54 -12.87 -25.07
C ILE A 392 -22.53 -12.69 -26.59
N VAL A 393 -23.63 -12.17 -27.14
CA VAL A 393 -23.81 -11.91 -28.57
C VAL A 393 -23.42 -10.49 -28.98
N ASN A 394 -23.30 -9.54 -28.04
CA ASN A 394 -22.95 -8.14 -28.32
C ASN A 394 -21.66 -8.00 -29.15
N ARG A 395 -21.70 -7.42 -30.35
CA ARG A 395 -20.47 -7.31 -31.17
C ARG A 395 -19.55 -6.17 -30.77
N ASN A 396 -20.03 -5.18 -29.99
CA ASN A 396 -19.27 -4.02 -29.57
C ASN A 396 -18.54 -4.26 -28.24
N VAL A 397 -17.93 -5.43 -28.09
CA VAL A 397 -17.14 -5.79 -26.91
C VAL A 397 -15.90 -6.56 -27.34
N LYS A 398 -14.79 -6.34 -26.63
CA LYS A 398 -13.60 -7.16 -26.78
C LYS A 398 -13.78 -8.43 -25.95
N ARG A 399 -13.46 -9.61 -26.49
CA ARG A 399 -13.66 -10.87 -25.75
C ARG A 399 -12.34 -11.59 -25.52
N TYR A 400 -12.13 -12.01 -24.28
CA TYR A 400 -11.15 -13.00 -23.90
C TYR A 400 -11.86 -14.26 -23.43
N ARG A 401 -11.33 -15.41 -23.84
CA ARG A 401 -11.75 -16.72 -23.35
C ARG A 401 -10.60 -17.38 -22.61
N VAL A 402 -10.89 -17.97 -21.45
CA VAL A 402 -9.95 -18.88 -20.79
C VAL A 402 -9.77 -20.12 -21.68
N ALA A 403 -8.54 -20.49 -22.00
CA ALA A 403 -8.22 -21.55 -22.93
C ALA A 403 -8.96 -22.87 -22.61
N GLY A 404 -9.06 -23.23 -21.33
CA GLY A 404 -9.87 -24.34 -20.85
C GLY A 404 -9.07 -25.64 -20.75
N LEU A 405 -9.76 -26.77 -20.82
CA LEU A 405 -9.14 -28.10 -20.74
C LEU A 405 -8.38 -28.46 -22.03
N LYS A 406 -7.07 -28.66 -21.92
CA LYS A 406 -6.21 -29.20 -22.99
C LYS A 406 -5.49 -30.45 -22.52
N GLU A 407 -5.65 -31.55 -23.24
CA GLU A 407 -5.00 -32.84 -22.94
C GLU A 407 -5.19 -33.30 -21.48
N GLY A 408 -6.37 -33.01 -20.91
CA GLY A 408 -6.69 -33.35 -19.53
C GLY A 408 -6.03 -32.46 -18.47
N LYS A 409 -5.45 -31.32 -18.83
CA LYS A 409 -4.98 -30.30 -17.88
C LYS A 409 -5.67 -28.97 -18.15
N MET A 410 -5.94 -28.22 -17.08
CA MET A 410 -6.53 -26.89 -17.20
C MET A 410 -5.47 -25.88 -17.66
N ASP A 411 -5.73 -25.20 -18.77
CA ASP A 411 -4.96 -24.09 -19.30
C ASP A 411 -5.69 -22.78 -18.98
N TYR A 412 -5.08 -21.98 -18.09
CA TYR A 412 -5.65 -20.72 -17.61
C TYR A 412 -5.25 -19.51 -18.46
N SER A 413 -4.56 -19.71 -19.59
CA SER A 413 -4.22 -18.62 -20.49
C SER A 413 -5.47 -17.96 -21.08
N LEU A 414 -5.36 -16.66 -21.37
CA LEU A 414 -6.42 -15.90 -22.03
C LEU A 414 -6.17 -15.87 -23.54
N ILE A 415 -7.21 -16.17 -24.30
CA ILE A 415 -7.21 -16.16 -25.76
C ILE A 415 -8.22 -15.10 -26.21
N GLU A 416 -7.78 -14.12 -27.00
CA GLU A 416 -8.68 -13.16 -27.63
C GLU A 416 -9.51 -13.87 -28.71
N THR A 417 -10.82 -13.63 -28.73
CA THR A 417 -11.76 -14.34 -29.61
C THR A 417 -12.87 -13.42 -30.10
N GLU A 418 -13.46 -13.74 -31.25
CA GLU A 418 -14.68 -13.10 -31.74
C GLU A 418 -15.96 -13.85 -31.31
N SER A 419 -15.83 -15.15 -30.99
CA SER A 419 -16.94 -15.96 -30.48
C SER A 419 -17.19 -15.69 -29.00
N GLY A 420 -18.47 -15.54 -28.64
CA GLY A 420 -18.95 -15.48 -27.26
C GLY A 420 -19.27 -16.85 -26.65
N ASP A 421 -18.96 -17.94 -27.36
CA ASP A 421 -19.29 -19.30 -26.92
C ASP A 421 -18.47 -19.71 -25.70
N VAL A 422 -19.17 -20.15 -24.65
CA VAL A 422 -18.54 -20.68 -23.44
C VAL A 422 -18.27 -22.18 -23.62
N PRO A 423 -17.05 -22.68 -23.34
CA PRO A 423 -16.74 -24.11 -23.42
C PRO A 423 -17.62 -24.95 -22.47
N HIS A 424 -18.22 -26.03 -23.00
CA HIS A 424 -19.01 -26.98 -22.22
C HIS A 424 -18.13 -28.01 -21.48
N GLU A 425 -17.32 -27.55 -20.54
CA GLU A 425 -16.28 -28.37 -19.89
C GLU A 425 -16.69 -28.95 -18.53
N ALA A 426 -17.85 -28.57 -17.99
CA ALA A 426 -18.27 -28.90 -16.63
C ALA A 426 -18.26 -30.41 -16.33
N ILE A 427 -18.74 -31.24 -17.28
CA ILE A 427 -18.72 -32.71 -17.11
C ILE A 427 -17.29 -33.25 -17.13
N ALA A 428 -16.44 -32.77 -18.03
CA ALA A 428 -15.04 -33.21 -18.12
C ALA A 428 -14.27 -32.87 -16.83
N ILE A 429 -14.51 -31.67 -16.26
CA ILE A 429 -13.94 -31.25 -14.98
C ILE A 429 -14.44 -32.17 -13.85
N ALA A 430 -15.74 -32.43 -13.77
CA ALA A 430 -16.31 -33.30 -12.74
C ALA A 430 -15.73 -34.72 -12.79
N GLN A 431 -15.50 -35.26 -14.00
CA GLN A 431 -14.82 -36.55 -14.17
C GLN A 431 -13.39 -36.54 -13.63
N GLN A 432 -12.62 -35.47 -13.86
CA GLN A 432 -11.25 -35.35 -13.36
C GLN A 432 -11.17 -35.20 -11.84
N LEU A 433 -12.15 -34.53 -11.24
CA LEU A 433 -12.26 -34.40 -9.80
C LEU A 433 -12.67 -35.71 -9.11
N GLY A 434 -12.91 -36.79 -9.88
CA GLY A 434 -13.29 -38.09 -9.35
C GLY A 434 -14.75 -38.14 -8.87
N VAL A 435 -15.61 -37.26 -9.40
CA VAL A 435 -17.06 -37.29 -9.12
C VAL A 435 -17.63 -38.64 -9.58
N ASN A 436 -18.61 -39.15 -8.84
CA ASN A 436 -19.20 -40.48 -9.01
C ASN A 436 -19.54 -40.77 -10.49
N LYS A 437 -19.00 -41.88 -11.02
CA LYS A 437 -19.12 -42.25 -12.44
C LYS A 437 -20.55 -42.49 -12.89
N GLU A 438 -21.36 -43.15 -12.06
CA GLU A 438 -22.76 -43.45 -12.37
C GLU A 438 -23.58 -42.16 -12.49
N TRP A 439 -23.36 -41.20 -11.60
CA TRP A 439 -23.99 -39.88 -11.69
C TRP A 439 -23.57 -39.13 -12.96
N ILE A 440 -22.28 -39.14 -13.31
CA ILE A 440 -21.81 -38.50 -14.54
C ILE A 440 -22.39 -39.17 -15.80
N GLU A 441 -22.43 -40.50 -15.85
CA GLU A 441 -23.06 -41.24 -16.95
C GLU A 441 -24.55 -40.95 -17.07
N SER A 442 -25.24 -40.86 -15.95
CA SER A 442 -26.65 -40.44 -15.91
C SER A 442 -26.83 -39.01 -16.42
N THR A 443 -25.96 -38.08 -16.01
CA THR A 443 -26.01 -36.66 -16.40
C THR A 443 -25.89 -36.49 -17.93
N LYS A 444 -25.03 -37.28 -18.58
CA LYS A 444 -24.85 -37.25 -20.04
C LYS A 444 -26.13 -37.54 -20.83
N LYS A 445 -27.13 -38.22 -20.24
CA LYS A 445 -28.43 -38.49 -20.87
C LYS A 445 -29.31 -37.24 -21.01
N TYR A 446 -29.01 -36.19 -20.25
CA TYR A 446 -29.76 -34.93 -20.22
C TYR A 446 -29.05 -33.78 -20.94
N LEU A 447 -27.84 -34.02 -21.47
CA LEU A 447 -27.21 -33.12 -22.42
C LEU A 447 -27.76 -33.45 -23.81
N ASN A 448 -28.48 -32.50 -24.41
CA ASN A 448 -28.96 -32.60 -25.79
C ASN A 448 -27.81 -32.48 -26.78
#